data_AF-A0A6I5C4N2-F1
#
_entry.id   AF-A0A6I5C4N2-F1
#
_cell.length_a   1.000
_cell.length_b   1.000
_cell.length_c   1.000
_cell.angle_alpha   90.00
_cell.angle_beta   90.00
_cell.angle_gamma   90.00
#
_symmetry.space_group_name_H-M   'P 1'
#
loop_
_entity.id
_entity.type
_entity.pdbx_description
1 polymer ?
#
loop_
_entity_poly.entity_id
_entity_poly.type
_entity_poly.pdbx_seq_one_letter_code
_entity_poly.pdbx_strand_id
1 'polypeptide(L)'
;MPWWGGESSHENGPRPYSVSGTCSERGETVPSDATPDPYTDPLVFGQRLQILRTRRGLTRDQLGGLTGRSGHWVKAVETGRLKTPRLEVILRLAEILRVRDLSDLPGAQSVHVDLFTGPGHPRLPEVKAAVDAFPLGVPSEAPPAAHLRARLTRAWSARHSAPNHRDVVGALLPDLIRDAQATVRQAETSADRRAAHAILAEVYSLSQFFVAYQPDAALLWRVAERGLIAV
;
A
#
# COMPACT_ATOMS: atom_id res chain seq x y z
N MET A 1 -30.73 39.15 68.68
CA MET A 1 -29.55 39.94 69.09
C MET A 1 -28.77 39.13 70.12
N PRO A 2 -27.42 39.06 70.16
CA PRO A 2 -26.33 39.62 69.31
C PRO A 2 -25.59 38.50 68.51
N TRP A 3 -24.87 38.69 67.39
CA TRP A 3 -23.68 39.50 67.02
C TRP A 3 -22.29 38.89 67.37
N TRP A 4 -21.62 38.36 66.33
CA TRP A 4 -20.18 38.31 65.94
C TRP A 4 -19.09 37.49 66.67
N GLY A 5 -18.27 36.79 65.86
CA GLY A 5 -16.80 37.02 65.84
C GLY A 5 -15.87 35.81 65.71
N GLY A 6 -15.13 35.73 64.57
CA GLY A 6 -13.81 35.07 64.35
C GLY A 6 -13.71 33.55 64.57
N GLU A 7 -12.87 32.76 63.91
CA GLU A 7 -11.72 33.04 63.05
C GLU A 7 -11.43 31.81 62.19
N SER A 8 -10.90 32.07 61.02
CA SER A 8 -10.46 31.13 59.99
C SER A 8 -9.28 30.26 60.42
N SER A 9 -9.32 28.98 60.08
CA SER A 9 -8.13 28.22 59.70
C SER A 9 -8.48 27.26 58.57
N HIS A 10 -7.85 27.54 57.43
CA HIS A 10 -7.91 26.78 56.20
C HIS A 10 -7.32 25.39 56.39
N GLU A 11 -8.06 24.35 56.00
CA GLU A 11 -7.47 23.07 55.64
C GLU A 11 -7.86 22.72 54.19
N ASN A 12 -6.81 22.48 53.41
CA ASN A 12 -6.75 22.61 51.97
C ASN A 12 -6.94 21.23 51.34
N GLY A 13 -8.19 20.85 51.04
CA GLY A 13 -8.51 19.64 50.27
C GLY A 13 -8.51 19.93 48.77
N PRO A 14 -7.79 19.18 47.92
CA PRO A 14 -7.73 19.46 46.49
C PRO A 14 -9.08 19.20 45.82
N ARG A 15 -9.65 20.25 45.22
CA ARG A 15 -10.86 20.18 44.38
C ARG A 15 -10.51 19.62 43.00
N PRO A 16 -11.40 18.83 42.36
CA PRO A 16 -11.19 18.35 41.01
C PRO A 16 -11.26 19.50 39.99
N TYR A 17 -10.26 19.57 39.12
CA TYR A 17 -10.18 20.55 38.03
C TYR A 17 -11.15 20.16 36.91
N SER A 18 -12.17 20.99 36.68
CA SER A 18 -12.93 21.01 35.43
C SER A 18 -12.20 21.91 34.42
N VAL A 19 -11.73 21.34 33.31
CA VAL A 19 -11.23 22.12 32.18
C VAL A 19 -12.13 21.86 30.98
N SER A 20 -13.06 22.79 30.75
CA SER A 20 -13.64 23.03 29.43
C SER A 20 -12.63 23.88 28.65
N GLY A 21 -12.07 23.32 27.59
CA GLY A 21 -11.13 24.02 26.71
C GLY A 21 -11.10 23.37 25.33
N THR A 22 -11.80 23.97 24.38
CA THR A 22 -11.79 23.62 22.96
C THR A 22 -10.41 23.95 22.37
N CYS A 23 -9.62 22.93 22.01
CA CYS A 23 -8.39 23.10 21.24
C CYS A 23 -8.67 22.76 19.78
N SER A 24 -8.66 23.80 18.95
CA SER A 24 -8.71 23.72 17.48
C SER A 24 -7.34 23.24 16.99
N GLU A 25 -7.28 22.00 16.49
CA GLU A 25 -6.10 21.45 15.81
C GLU A 25 -5.90 22.20 14.48
N ARG A 26 -4.96 23.15 14.46
CA ARG A 26 -4.32 23.60 13.23
C ARG A 26 -3.03 22.81 13.06
N GLY A 27 -3.00 21.96 12.04
CA GLY A 27 -1.80 21.24 11.62
C GLY A 27 -0.70 22.21 11.24
N GLU A 28 0.36 22.21 12.03
CA GLU A 28 1.61 22.89 11.72
C GLU A 28 2.56 21.86 11.13
N THR A 29 2.64 21.83 9.80
CA THR A 29 3.67 21.10 9.07
C THR A 29 5.00 21.75 9.40
N VAL A 30 5.86 21.03 10.12
CA VAL A 30 7.26 21.43 10.31
C VAL A 30 7.88 21.58 8.91
N PRO A 31 8.37 22.76 8.50
CA PRO A 31 9.13 22.89 7.28
C PRO A 31 10.44 22.13 7.50
N SER A 32 10.65 21.05 6.74
CA SER A 32 11.91 20.32 6.72
C SER A 32 12.98 21.19 6.03
N ASP A 33 13.50 22.17 6.76
CA ASP A 33 14.72 22.92 6.40
C ASP A 33 15.96 22.13 6.84
N ALA A 34 15.94 20.81 6.63
CA ALA A 34 17.15 20.03 6.62
C ALA A 34 17.89 20.42 5.34
N THR A 35 19.03 21.08 5.48
CA THR A 35 19.99 21.28 4.39
C THR A 35 20.09 19.97 3.62
N PRO A 36 19.73 19.93 2.32
CA PRO A 36 19.81 18.71 1.54
C PRO A 36 21.23 18.16 1.67
N ASP A 37 21.37 16.90 2.08
CA ASP A 37 22.67 16.24 2.06
C ASP A 37 23.23 16.40 0.63
N PRO A 38 24.34 17.14 0.44
CA PRO A 38 24.88 17.42 -0.87
C PRO A 38 25.39 16.16 -1.59
N TYR A 39 25.36 15.00 -0.92
CA TYR A 39 25.65 13.68 -1.50
C TYR A 39 24.41 12.85 -1.86
N THR A 40 23.19 13.36 -1.61
CA THR A 40 21.92 12.74 -2.07
C THR A 40 21.58 13.11 -3.52
N ASP A 41 22.59 13.47 -4.32
CA ASP A 41 22.43 13.47 -5.77
C ASP A 41 22.57 12.00 -6.24
N PRO A 42 21.53 11.37 -6.81
CA PRO A 42 21.61 9.98 -7.24
C PRO A 42 22.70 9.86 -8.31
N LEU A 43 23.89 9.39 -7.90
CA LEU A 43 25.05 9.25 -8.80
C LEU A 43 24.61 8.57 -10.10
N VAL A 44 24.79 9.28 -11.21
CA VAL A 44 24.45 8.77 -12.54
C VAL A 44 25.33 7.56 -12.84
N PHE A 45 24.81 6.58 -13.60
CA PHE A 45 25.49 5.31 -13.95
C PHE A 45 27.01 5.47 -14.22
N GLY A 46 27.40 6.49 -14.99
CA GLY A 46 28.79 6.77 -15.33
C GLY A 46 29.68 7.07 -14.11
N GLN A 47 29.19 7.82 -13.13
CA GLN A 47 29.93 8.15 -11.92
C GLN A 47 30.11 6.91 -11.02
N ARG A 48 29.07 6.07 -10.89
CA ARG A 48 29.17 4.80 -10.16
C ARG A 48 30.17 3.85 -10.82
N LEU A 49 30.13 3.76 -12.15
CA LEU A 49 31.10 2.99 -12.92
C LEU A 49 32.53 3.46 -12.66
N GLN A 50 32.76 4.78 -12.64
CA GLN A 50 34.08 5.36 -12.34
C GLN A 50 34.56 5.01 -10.92
N ILE A 51 33.67 5.08 -9.92
CA ILE A 51 33.99 4.75 -8.53
C ILE A 51 34.38 3.27 -8.43
N LEU A 52 33.57 2.37 -8.96
CA LEU A 52 33.81 0.93 -8.91
C LEU A 52 35.08 0.53 -9.68
N ARG A 53 35.32 1.13 -10.85
CA ARG A 53 36.56 0.92 -11.63
C ARG A 53 37.78 1.36 -10.81
N THR A 54 37.73 2.53 -10.21
CA THR A 54 38.85 3.07 -9.41
C THR A 54 39.11 2.22 -8.16
N ARG A 55 38.06 1.75 -7.48
CA ARG A 55 38.18 0.81 -6.34
C ARG A 55 38.82 -0.52 -6.74
N ARG A 56 38.67 -0.94 -8.00
CA ARG A 56 39.32 -2.12 -8.57
C ARG A 56 40.75 -1.89 -9.05
N GLY A 57 41.25 -0.65 -8.98
CA GLY A 57 42.57 -0.30 -9.50
C GLY A 57 42.70 -0.42 -11.01
N LEU A 58 41.58 -0.44 -11.75
CA LEU A 58 41.59 -0.59 -13.21
C LEU A 58 41.69 0.78 -13.88
N THR A 59 42.57 0.91 -14.87
CA THR A 59 42.57 2.04 -15.80
C THR A 59 41.38 1.92 -16.77
N ARG A 60 41.06 3.02 -17.46
CA ARG A 60 39.99 3.02 -18.48
C ARG A 60 40.31 2.07 -19.63
N ASP A 61 41.56 2.00 -20.06
CA ASP A 61 41.98 1.10 -21.14
C ASP A 61 41.92 -0.37 -20.70
N GLN A 62 42.29 -0.68 -19.45
CA GLN A 62 42.14 -2.03 -18.91
C GLN A 62 40.67 -2.47 -18.81
N LEU A 63 39.78 -1.63 -18.26
CA LEU A 63 38.36 -1.95 -18.20
C LEU A 63 37.76 -2.09 -19.60
N GLY A 64 38.14 -1.20 -20.52
CA GLY A 64 37.76 -1.27 -21.93
C GLY A 64 38.20 -2.61 -22.54
N GLY A 65 39.47 -2.96 -22.44
CA GLY A 65 40.00 -4.22 -22.99
C GLY A 65 39.28 -5.45 -22.46
N LEU A 66 39.03 -5.53 -21.16
CA LEU A 66 38.30 -6.65 -20.53
C LEU A 66 36.82 -6.73 -20.95
N THR A 67 36.22 -5.61 -21.34
CA THR A 67 34.84 -5.54 -21.85
C THR A 67 34.74 -5.59 -23.38
N GLY A 68 35.86 -5.74 -24.11
CA GLY A 68 35.87 -5.67 -25.57
C GLY A 68 35.55 -4.28 -26.13
N ARG A 69 35.87 -3.22 -25.38
CA ARG A 69 35.62 -1.81 -25.71
C ARG A 69 36.92 -0.98 -25.63
N SER A 70 36.89 0.25 -26.11
CA SER A 70 38.03 1.17 -25.97
C SER A 70 38.01 1.91 -24.62
N GLY A 71 39.16 2.34 -24.11
CA GLY A 71 39.17 3.20 -22.92
C GLY A 71 38.50 4.57 -23.14
N HIS A 72 38.48 5.06 -24.39
CA HIS A 72 37.67 6.21 -24.77
C HIS A 72 36.17 5.95 -24.59
N TRP A 73 35.68 4.76 -24.93
CA TRP A 73 34.29 4.37 -24.66
C TRP A 73 34.00 4.40 -23.16
N VAL A 74 34.88 3.84 -22.33
CA VAL A 74 34.74 3.89 -20.87
C VAL A 74 34.68 5.34 -20.38
N LYS A 75 35.58 6.21 -20.86
CA LYS A 75 35.56 7.65 -20.53
C LYS A 75 34.24 8.31 -20.91
N ALA A 76 33.71 8.01 -22.09
CA ALA A 76 32.46 8.60 -22.57
C ALA A 76 31.25 8.11 -21.77
N VAL A 77 31.25 6.87 -21.27
CA VAL A 77 30.23 6.37 -20.34
C VAL A 77 30.36 7.02 -18.97
N GLU A 78 31.58 7.10 -18.41
CA GLU A 78 31.83 7.70 -17.08
C GLU A 78 31.42 9.17 -17.01
N THR A 79 31.67 9.92 -18.09
CA THR A 79 31.33 11.35 -18.20
C THR A 79 29.88 11.60 -18.59
N GLY A 80 29.06 10.56 -18.79
CA GLY A 80 27.66 10.68 -19.21
C GLY A 80 27.46 11.10 -20.66
N ARG A 81 28.53 11.22 -21.48
CA ARG A 81 28.44 11.47 -22.93
C ARG A 81 27.73 10.33 -23.65
N LEU A 82 27.94 9.09 -23.19
CA LEU A 82 27.19 7.92 -23.63
C LEU A 82 26.13 7.56 -22.58
N LYS A 83 24.94 7.21 -23.07
CA LYS A 83 23.85 6.70 -22.23
C LYS A 83 24.25 5.36 -21.59
N THR A 84 23.52 4.97 -20.55
CA THR A 84 23.61 3.65 -19.91
C THR A 84 23.62 2.54 -20.97
N PRO A 85 24.62 1.65 -20.97
CA PRO A 85 24.75 0.62 -21.97
C PRO A 85 23.68 -0.47 -21.80
N ARG A 86 23.54 -1.35 -22.80
CA ARG A 86 22.59 -2.48 -22.74
C ARG A 86 22.90 -3.43 -21.58
N LEU A 87 21.89 -4.13 -21.09
CA LEU A 87 21.98 -5.04 -19.93
C LEU A 87 23.14 -6.05 -20.06
N GLU A 88 23.33 -6.65 -21.23
CA GLU A 88 24.45 -7.58 -21.50
C GLU A 88 25.81 -6.98 -21.16
N VAL A 89 26.01 -5.70 -21.49
CA VAL A 89 27.26 -4.97 -21.19
C VAL A 89 27.36 -4.63 -19.71
N ILE A 90 26.24 -4.30 -19.07
CA ILE A 90 26.20 -4.05 -17.61
C ILE A 90 26.57 -5.31 -16.84
N LEU A 91 26.04 -6.48 -17.22
CA LEU A 91 26.37 -7.76 -16.60
C LEU A 91 27.86 -8.09 -16.74
N ARG A 92 28.42 -7.87 -17.94
CA ARG A 92 29.86 -8.07 -18.17
C ARG A 92 30.72 -7.12 -17.32
N LEU A 93 30.31 -5.86 -17.19
CA LEU A 93 30.96 -4.89 -16.31
C LEU A 93 30.88 -5.32 -14.84
N ALA A 94 29.72 -5.80 -14.38
CA ALA A 94 29.53 -6.28 -13.01
C ALA A 94 30.46 -7.46 -12.69
N GLU A 95 30.62 -8.39 -13.63
CA GLU A 95 31.52 -9.55 -13.51
C GLU A 95 32.98 -9.10 -13.37
N ILE A 96 33.46 -8.22 -14.25
CA ILE A 96 34.85 -7.72 -14.24
C ILE A 96 35.13 -6.92 -12.96
N LEU A 97 34.16 -6.09 -12.54
CA LEU A 97 34.26 -5.26 -11.34
C LEU A 97 33.91 -6.04 -10.05
N ARG A 98 33.68 -7.36 -10.14
CA ARG A 98 33.15 -8.29 -9.12
C ARG A 98 32.20 -7.61 -8.13
N VAL A 99 31.17 -7.00 -8.69
CA VAL A 99 30.11 -6.38 -7.92
C VAL A 99 29.24 -7.49 -7.33
N ARG A 100 28.86 -7.36 -6.05
CA ARG A 100 28.02 -8.36 -5.34
C ARG A 100 26.53 -8.17 -5.63
N ASP A 101 26.11 -6.93 -5.80
CA ASP A 101 24.74 -6.57 -6.15
C ASP A 101 24.73 -5.76 -7.45
N LEU A 102 24.03 -6.24 -8.48
CA LEU A 102 23.95 -5.56 -9.77
C LEU A 102 23.44 -4.11 -9.62
N SER A 103 22.66 -3.81 -8.58
CA SER A 103 22.15 -2.47 -8.26
C SER A 103 23.26 -1.43 -8.04
N ASP A 104 24.50 -1.83 -7.71
CA ASP A 104 25.63 -0.92 -7.50
C ASP A 104 26.06 -0.17 -8.78
N LEU A 105 25.69 -0.67 -9.97
CA LEU A 105 26.03 -0.04 -11.26
C LEU A 105 24.93 0.92 -11.76
N PRO A 106 23.68 0.48 -12.00
CA PRO A 106 22.61 1.33 -12.50
C PRO A 106 21.81 2.02 -11.39
N GLY A 107 21.99 1.59 -10.13
CA GLY A 107 21.30 2.12 -8.95
C GLY A 107 20.06 1.34 -8.57
N ALA A 108 19.69 1.41 -7.29
CA ALA A 108 18.42 0.90 -6.77
C ALA A 108 17.18 1.47 -7.48
N GLN A 109 17.31 2.59 -8.21
CA GLN A 109 16.20 3.25 -8.90
C GLN A 109 15.94 2.74 -10.33
N SER A 110 16.81 1.91 -10.93
CA SER A 110 16.65 1.54 -12.34
C SER A 110 15.96 0.20 -12.61
N VAL A 111 15.56 -0.56 -11.58
CA VAL A 111 14.81 -1.81 -11.77
C VAL A 111 13.75 -1.98 -10.68
N HIS A 112 12.99 -0.93 -10.35
CA HIS A 112 11.61 -1.17 -9.96
C HIS A 112 10.81 -1.31 -11.25
N VAL A 113 11.02 -2.45 -11.93
CA VAL A 113 10.10 -2.85 -12.96
C VAL A 113 9.04 -3.64 -12.22
N ASP A 114 7.93 -2.97 -11.90
CA ASP A 114 6.67 -3.65 -11.60
C ASP A 114 6.23 -4.35 -12.89
N LEU A 115 6.90 -5.47 -13.22
CA LEU A 115 6.70 -6.25 -14.44
C LEU A 115 5.27 -6.83 -14.51
N PHE A 116 4.51 -6.77 -13.41
CA PHE A 116 3.20 -7.40 -13.29
C PHE A 116 2.15 -6.59 -12.51
N THR A 117 2.48 -5.41 -12.01
CA THR A 117 1.61 -4.63 -11.11
C THR A 117 1.37 -3.24 -11.69
N GLY A 118 0.35 -3.13 -12.55
CA GLY A 118 -0.19 -1.81 -12.94
C GLY A 118 -0.64 -1.00 -11.71
N PRO A 119 -1.01 0.29 -11.86
CA PRO A 119 -1.26 1.24 -10.75
C PRO A 119 -2.39 0.86 -9.77
N GLY A 120 -2.98 -0.32 -9.90
CA GLY A 120 -4.17 -0.74 -9.20
C GLY A 120 -5.42 -0.02 -9.70
N HIS A 121 -6.57 -0.63 -9.51
CA HIS A 121 -7.83 0.01 -9.79
C HIS A 121 -8.08 1.12 -8.75
N PRO A 122 -8.59 2.32 -9.13
CA PRO A 122 -8.84 3.42 -8.20
C PRO A 122 -9.72 3.05 -6.99
N ARG A 123 -10.58 2.05 -7.15
CA ARG A 123 -11.49 1.52 -6.11
C ARG A 123 -10.89 0.45 -5.19
N LEU A 124 -9.65 0.02 -5.46
CA LEU A 124 -8.99 -0.99 -4.65
C LEU A 124 -8.90 -0.61 -3.17
N PRO A 125 -8.58 0.63 -2.77
CA PRO A 125 -8.52 1.01 -1.36
C PRO A 125 -9.86 0.84 -0.63
N GLU A 126 -10.98 1.17 -1.28
CA GLU A 126 -12.32 1.05 -0.69
C GLU A 126 -12.74 -0.41 -0.51
N VAL A 127 -12.47 -1.26 -1.52
CA VAL A 127 -12.73 -2.70 -1.43
C VAL A 127 -11.85 -3.33 -0.36
N LYS A 128 -10.56 -2.96 -0.32
CA LYS A 128 -9.62 -3.41 0.72
C LYS A 128 -10.12 -3.01 2.11
N ALA A 129 -10.52 -1.76 2.32
CA ALA A 129 -11.04 -1.29 3.60
C ALA A 129 -12.29 -2.07 4.03
N ALA A 130 -13.20 -2.39 3.11
CA ALA A 130 -14.39 -3.20 3.41
C ALA A 130 -14.05 -4.65 3.79
N VAL A 131 -13.06 -5.27 3.12
CA VAL A 131 -12.56 -6.60 3.51
C VAL A 131 -11.87 -6.51 4.87
N ASP A 132 -11.00 -5.54 5.08
CA ASP A 132 -10.16 -5.45 6.28
C ASP A 132 -10.94 -4.99 7.52
N ALA A 133 -12.14 -4.43 7.32
CA ALA A 133 -13.01 -4.01 8.39
C ALA A 133 -13.37 -5.16 9.35
N PHE A 134 -13.17 -4.89 10.63
CA PHE A 134 -13.68 -5.68 11.74
C PHE A 134 -14.48 -4.74 12.66
N PRO A 135 -15.77 -4.50 12.37
CA PRO A 135 -16.54 -3.53 13.12
C PRO A 135 -16.77 -4.01 14.55
N LEU A 136 -16.19 -3.29 15.51
CA LEU A 136 -16.30 -3.51 16.96
C LEU A 136 -17.38 -2.65 17.64
N GLY A 137 -18.28 -2.03 16.86
CA GLY A 137 -19.25 -1.02 17.33
C GLY A 137 -20.72 -1.43 17.14
N VAL A 138 -21.62 -0.46 17.35
CA VAL A 138 -23.08 -0.64 17.17
C VAL A 138 -23.36 -1.16 15.75
N PRO A 139 -24.00 -2.32 15.60
CA PRO A 139 -24.28 -2.87 14.29
C PRO A 139 -25.23 -1.94 13.51
N SER A 140 -24.85 -1.55 12.29
CA SER A 140 -25.85 -1.06 11.33
C SER A 140 -26.83 -2.20 11.05
N GLU A 141 -28.13 -1.89 11.02
CA GLU A 141 -29.16 -2.88 10.70
C GLU A 141 -28.86 -3.54 9.34
N ALA A 142 -28.81 -4.87 9.34
CA ALA A 142 -28.50 -5.63 8.15
C ALA A 142 -29.71 -5.64 7.20
N PRO A 143 -29.50 -5.52 5.87
CA PRO A 143 -30.61 -5.66 4.95
C PRO A 143 -31.18 -7.09 4.98
N PRO A 144 -32.47 -7.27 4.65
CA PRO A 144 -33.06 -8.60 4.51
C PRO A 144 -32.25 -9.46 3.53
N ALA A 145 -32.01 -10.73 3.87
CA ALA A 145 -31.18 -11.63 3.08
C ALA A 145 -31.63 -11.76 1.61
N ALA A 146 -32.94 -11.71 1.36
CA ALA A 146 -33.51 -11.72 0.00
C ALA A 146 -33.10 -10.48 -0.81
N HIS A 147 -33.09 -9.30 -0.18
CA HIS A 147 -32.66 -8.06 -0.82
C HIS A 147 -31.17 -8.08 -1.15
N LEU A 148 -30.34 -8.54 -0.20
CA LEU A 148 -28.90 -8.69 -0.42
C LEU A 148 -28.60 -9.68 -1.55
N ARG A 149 -29.32 -10.82 -1.59
CA ARG A 149 -29.22 -11.79 -2.68
C ARG A 149 -29.56 -11.18 -4.04
N ALA A 150 -30.65 -10.42 -4.13
CA ALA A 150 -31.01 -9.73 -5.37
C ALA A 150 -29.93 -8.73 -5.83
N ARG A 151 -29.32 -7.98 -4.89
CA ARG A 151 -28.18 -7.09 -5.19
C ARG A 151 -26.96 -7.86 -5.69
N LEU A 152 -26.64 -8.98 -5.07
CA LEU A 152 -25.53 -9.84 -5.48
C LEU A 152 -25.75 -10.42 -6.89
N THR A 153 -26.96 -10.91 -7.18
CA THR A 153 -27.33 -11.37 -8.53
C THR A 153 -27.14 -10.26 -9.57
N ARG A 154 -27.57 -9.03 -9.28
CA ARG A 154 -27.34 -7.88 -10.18
C ARG A 154 -25.85 -7.57 -10.37
N ALA A 155 -25.04 -7.67 -9.32
CA ALA A 155 -23.60 -7.45 -9.40
C ALA A 155 -22.92 -8.52 -10.27
N TRP A 156 -23.33 -9.78 -10.17
CA TRP A 156 -22.91 -10.84 -11.08
C TRP A 156 -23.34 -10.59 -12.52
N SER A 157 -24.58 -10.16 -12.76
CA SER A 157 -25.01 -9.79 -14.11
C SER A 157 -24.15 -8.66 -14.67
N ALA A 158 -23.90 -7.60 -13.89
CA ALA A 158 -23.05 -6.48 -14.28
C ALA A 158 -21.62 -6.91 -14.60
N ARG A 159 -21.04 -7.86 -13.85
CA ARG A 159 -19.73 -8.44 -14.15
C ARG A 159 -19.66 -9.00 -15.58
N HIS A 160 -20.73 -9.66 -16.04
CA HIS A 160 -20.76 -10.33 -17.34
C HIS A 160 -21.17 -9.41 -18.49
N SER A 161 -21.96 -8.36 -18.23
CA SER A 161 -22.57 -7.54 -19.28
C SER A 161 -21.99 -6.13 -19.42
N ALA A 162 -21.33 -5.59 -18.39
CA ALA A 162 -20.87 -4.20 -18.41
C ALA A 162 -19.54 -4.04 -19.18
N PRO A 163 -19.42 -3.06 -20.10
CA PRO A 163 -18.16 -2.77 -20.78
C PRO A 163 -17.02 -2.40 -19.80
N ASN A 164 -17.35 -1.70 -18.73
CA ASN A 164 -16.46 -1.27 -17.65
C ASN A 164 -16.70 -2.09 -16.36
N HIS A 165 -16.93 -3.40 -16.48
CA HIS A 165 -17.33 -4.27 -15.36
C HIS A 165 -16.47 -4.14 -14.09
N ARG A 166 -15.15 -3.91 -14.19
CA ARG A 166 -14.30 -3.75 -12.99
C ARG A 166 -14.64 -2.51 -12.18
N ASP A 167 -14.95 -1.40 -12.84
CA ASP A 167 -15.34 -0.17 -12.17
C ASP A 167 -16.72 -0.32 -11.52
N VAL A 168 -17.66 -0.89 -12.28
CA VAL A 168 -19.03 -1.16 -11.79
C VAL A 168 -19.01 -2.11 -10.58
N VAL A 169 -18.32 -3.26 -10.70
CA VAL A 169 -18.20 -4.23 -9.61
C VAL A 169 -17.43 -3.61 -8.43
N GLY A 170 -16.32 -2.94 -8.69
CA GLY A 170 -15.54 -2.26 -7.66
C GLY A 170 -16.34 -1.22 -6.87
N ALA A 171 -17.32 -0.56 -7.50
CA ALA A 171 -18.22 0.39 -6.84
C ALA A 171 -19.25 -0.32 -5.94
N LEU A 172 -19.71 -1.51 -6.32
CA LEU A 172 -20.73 -2.26 -5.60
C LEU A 172 -20.17 -3.08 -4.44
N LEU A 173 -18.92 -3.55 -4.56
CA LEU A 173 -18.30 -4.48 -3.61
C LEU A 173 -18.23 -3.96 -2.16
N PRO A 174 -17.82 -2.72 -1.87
CA PRO A 174 -17.68 -2.27 -0.49
C PRO A 174 -18.97 -2.40 0.33
N ASP A 175 -20.11 -2.01 -0.25
CA ASP A 175 -21.41 -2.12 0.41
C ASP A 175 -21.87 -3.59 0.49
N LEU A 176 -21.69 -4.38 -0.57
CA LEU A 176 -22.04 -5.81 -0.56
C LEU A 176 -21.28 -6.58 0.52
N ILE A 177 -19.99 -6.29 0.70
CA ILE A 177 -19.15 -6.92 1.74
C ILE A 177 -19.65 -6.52 3.12
N ARG A 178 -19.86 -5.22 3.37
CA ARG A 178 -20.33 -4.72 4.67
C ARG A 178 -21.68 -5.30 5.05
N ASP A 179 -22.62 -5.31 4.11
CA ASP A 179 -23.97 -5.83 4.32
C ASP A 179 -23.97 -7.33 4.54
N ALA A 180 -23.23 -8.12 3.75
CA ALA A 180 -23.14 -9.57 3.94
C ALA A 180 -22.52 -9.95 5.29
N GLN A 181 -21.47 -9.25 5.71
CA GLN A 181 -20.88 -9.44 7.03
C GLN A 181 -21.86 -9.06 8.15
N ALA A 182 -22.67 -8.01 7.98
CA ALA A 182 -23.69 -7.62 8.94
C ALA A 182 -24.82 -8.66 9.02
N THR A 183 -25.32 -9.16 7.89
CA THR A 183 -26.35 -10.20 7.83
C THR A 183 -25.90 -11.48 8.55
N VAL A 184 -24.63 -11.89 8.38
CA VAL A 184 -24.08 -13.04 9.13
C VAL A 184 -24.07 -12.79 10.64
N ARG A 185 -23.63 -11.62 11.09
CA ARG A 185 -23.57 -11.28 12.53
C ARG A 185 -24.95 -11.18 13.18
N GLN A 186 -25.96 -10.75 12.45
CA GLN A 186 -27.31 -10.52 12.97
C GLN A 186 -28.25 -11.72 12.77
N ALA A 187 -27.78 -12.82 12.17
CA ALA A 187 -28.60 -13.99 11.94
C ALA A 187 -28.91 -14.76 13.24
N GLU A 188 -30.19 -14.75 13.63
CA GLU A 188 -30.66 -15.33 14.89
C GLU A 188 -30.79 -16.86 14.82
N THR A 189 -31.31 -17.38 13.70
CA THR A 189 -31.53 -18.82 13.53
C THR A 189 -30.36 -19.51 12.83
N SER A 190 -30.25 -20.84 13.01
CA SER A 190 -29.26 -21.65 12.29
C SER A 190 -29.53 -21.70 10.78
N ALA A 191 -30.79 -21.60 10.36
CA ALA A 191 -31.17 -21.52 8.96
C ALA A 191 -30.72 -20.20 8.33
N ASP A 192 -30.97 -19.07 9.01
CA ASP A 192 -30.58 -17.75 8.55
C ASP A 192 -29.05 -17.60 8.52
N ARG A 193 -28.35 -18.15 9.52
CA ARG A 193 -26.88 -18.16 9.53
C ARG A 193 -26.33 -18.86 8.29
N ARG A 194 -26.82 -20.07 7.97
CA ARG A 194 -26.40 -20.78 6.74
C ARG A 194 -26.70 -20.00 5.47
N ALA A 195 -27.89 -19.39 5.38
CA ALA A 195 -28.27 -18.59 4.22
C ALA A 195 -27.40 -17.32 4.06
N ALA A 196 -27.06 -16.66 5.17
CA ALA A 196 -26.20 -15.47 5.20
C ALA A 196 -24.75 -15.82 4.85
N HIS A 197 -24.23 -16.93 5.40
CA HIS A 197 -22.90 -17.45 5.11
C HIS A 197 -22.74 -17.79 3.62
N ALA A 198 -23.74 -18.44 3.01
CA ALA A 198 -23.74 -18.70 1.57
C ALA A 198 -23.67 -17.41 0.73
N ILE A 199 -24.40 -16.36 1.11
CA ILE A 199 -24.33 -15.05 0.44
C ILE A 199 -22.94 -14.42 0.63
N LEU A 200 -22.38 -14.47 1.84
CA LEU A 200 -21.06 -13.91 2.13
C LEU A 200 -19.95 -14.62 1.33
N ALA A 201 -20.00 -15.95 1.23
CA ALA A 201 -19.07 -16.73 0.41
C ALA A 201 -19.13 -16.31 -1.06
N GLU A 202 -20.34 -16.08 -1.59
CA GLU A 202 -20.54 -15.65 -2.97
C GLU A 202 -20.09 -14.20 -3.21
N VAL A 203 -20.27 -13.30 -2.23
CA VAL A 203 -19.70 -11.93 -2.27
C VAL A 203 -18.16 -11.98 -2.31
N TYR A 204 -17.53 -12.85 -1.51
CA TYR A 204 -16.07 -13.02 -1.57
C TYR A 204 -15.62 -13.64 -2.89
N SER A 205 -16.37 -14.59 -3.46
CA SER A 205 -16.11 -15.11 -4.82
C SER A 205 -16.14 -13.99 -5.87
N LEU A 206 -17.14 -13.10 -5.84
CA LEU A 206 -17.18 -11.93 -6.72
C LEU A 206 -15.99 -10.98 -6.47
N SER A 207 -15.60 -10.80 -5.21
CA SER A 207 -14.45 -9.97 -4.82
C SER A 207 -13.13 -10.52 -5.40
N GLN A 208 -12.95 -11.84 -5.46
CA GLN A 208 -11.76 -12.47 -6.07
C GLN A 208 -11.57 -12.01 -7.52
N PHE A 209 -12.64 -11.92 -8.30
CA PHE A 209 -12.56 -11.43 -9.69
C PHE A 209 -12.09 -9.99 -9.82
N PHE A 210 -12.43 -9.14 -8.85
CA PHE A 210 -11.96 -7.76 -8.82
C PHE A 210 -10.49 -7.67 -8.41
N VAL A 211 -10.07 -8.42 -7.38
CA VAL A 211 -8.72 -8.32 -6.78
C VAL A 211 -7.65 -9.16 -7.47
N ALA A 212 -8.01 -10.19 -8.26
CA ALA A 212 -7.06 -11.11 -8.91
C ALA A 212 -6.04 -10.44 -9.85
N TYR A 213 -6.31 -9.23 -10.32
CA TYR A 213 -5.45 -8.48 -11.24
C TYR A 213 -5.05 -7.11 -10.67
N GLN A 214 -4.92 -7.03 -9.34
CA GLN A 214 -4.58 -5.83 -8.59
C GLN A 214 -3.24 -6.01 -7.86
N PRO A 215 -2.51 -4.92 -7.56
CA PRO A 215 -1.21 -4.98 -6.88
C PRO A 215 -1.32 -5.21 -5.36
N ASP A 216 -2.20 -6.11 -4.92
CA ASP A 216 -2.34 -6.51 -3.51
C ASP A 216 -2.59 -8.03 -3.41
N ALA A 217 -1.51 -8.81 -3.52
CA ALA A 217 -1.57 -10.27 -3.42
C ALA A 217 -2.06 -10.76 -2.05
N ALA A 218 -1.76 -10.01 -0.98
CA ALA A 218 -2.21 -10.35 0.37
C ALA A 218 -3.73 -10.24 0.49
N LEU A 219 -4.34 -9.22 -0.12
CA LEU A 219 -5.80 -9.08 -0.19
C LEU A 219 -6.46 -10.23 -0.96
N LEU A 220 -5.88 -10.65 -2.09
CA LEU A 220 -6.40 -11.80 -2.84
C LEU A 220 -6.45 -13.07 -1.98
N TRP A 221 -5.36 -13.39 -1.30
CA TRP A 221 -5.31 -14.55 -0.40
C TRP A 221 -6.32 -14.46 0.74
N ARG A 222 -6.46 -13.28 1.35
CA ARG A 222 -7.44 -13.04 2.42
C ARG A 222 -8.87 -13.22 1.95
N VAL A 223 -9.21 -12.71 0.77
CA VAL A 223 -10.56 -12.88 0.19
C VAL A 223 -10.82 -14.35 -0.13
N ALA A 224 -9.84 -15.08 -0.67
CA ALA A 224 -9.97 -16.50 -0.96
C ALA A 224 -10.21 -17.32 0.32
N GLU A 225 -9.38 -17.12 1.35
CA GLU A 225 -9.52 -17.79 2.65
C GLU A 225 -10.88 -17.52 3.31
N ARG A 226 -11.29 -16.24 3.37
CA ARG A 226 -12.58 -15.87 3.96
C ARG A 226 -13.77 -16.41 3.17
N GLY A 227 -13.63 -16.52 1.85
CA GLY A 227 -14.62 -17.18 1.01
C GLY A 227 -14.80 -18.65 1.37
N LEU A 228 -13.70 -19.38 1.60
CA LEU A 228 -13.73 -20.80 1.99
C LEU A 228 -14.33 -21.01 3.39
N ILE A 229 -14.02 -20.14 4.35
CA ILE A 229 -14.54 -20.23 5.73
C ILE A 229 -16.05 -19.92 5.79
N ALA A 230 -16.57 -19.18 4.82
CA ALA A 230 -17.98 -18.79 4.78
C ALA A 230 -18.92 -19.87 4.19
N VAL A 231 -18.41 -21.00 3.68
CA VAL A 231 -19.21 -22.09 3.07
C VAL A 231 -19.76 -23.06 4.10
#